data_AF-A0A972KDE8-F1
#
_entry.id   AF-A0A972KDE8-F1
#
_cell.length_a   1.000
_cell.length_b   1.000
_cell.length_c   1.000
_cell.angle_alpha   90.00
_cell.angle_beta   90.00
_cell.angle_gamma   90.00
#
_symmetry.space_group_name_H-M   'P 1'
#
loop_
_entity.id
_entity.type
_entity.pdbx_description
1 polymer ?
#
loop_
_entity_poly.entity_id
_entity_poly.type
_entity_poly.pdbx_seq_one_letter_code
_entity_poly.pdbx_strand_id
1 'polypeptide(L)' 'MEDFVDRHGLADVIQFPDESGELWRDFGVRVQPSWVIVPGDGSEPQLIFGSLGEDQFANYVAS' A
#
# COMPACT_ATOMS: atom_id res chain seq x y z
N MET A 1 8.78 -15.11 0.52
CA MET A 1 8.18 -13.95 1.20
C MET A 1 8.83 -13.74 2.55
N GLU A 2 8.86 -14.75 3.41
CA GLU A 2 9.46 -14.72 4.76
C GLU A 2 10.90 -14.17 4.76
N ASP A 3 11.82 -14.73 3.96
CA ASP A 3 13.20 -14.22 3.85
C ASP A 3 13.32 -12.73 3.49
N PHE A 4 12.37 -12.20 2.70
CA PHE A 4 12.37 -10.79 2.32
C PHE A 4 11.88 -9.92 3.49
N VAL A 5 10.83 -10.37 4.18
CA VAL A 5 10.27 -9.70 5.36
C VAL A 5 11.31 -9.62 6.46
N ASP A 6 11.99 -10.74 6.75
CA ASP A 6 13.02 -10.81 7.78
C ASP A 6 14.22 -9.93 7.44
N ARG A 7 14.70 -9.97 6.19
CA ARG A 7 15.84 -9.16 5.74
C ARG A 7 15.58 -7.66 5.84
N HIS A 8 14.35 -7.23 5.60
CA HIS A 8 13.98 -5.81 5.55
C HIS A 8 13.24 -5.33 6.80
N GLY A 9 13.09 -6.17 7.82
CA GLY A 9 12.44 -5.80 9.08
C GLY A 9 10.97 -5.42 8.93
N LEU A 10 10.25 -6.05 8.00
CA LEU A 10 8.86 -5.69 7.65
C LEU A 10 7.81 -6.44 8.46
N ALA A 11 8.20 -7.08 9.57
CA ALA A 11 7.34 -7.93 10.37
C ALA A 11 6.17 -7.16 11.03
N ASP A 12 6.32 -5.86 11.26
CA ASP A 12 5.28 -5.00 11.85
C ASP A 12 4.20 -4.59 10.83
N VAL A 13 4.39 -4.91 9.55
CA VAL A 13 3.42 -4.64 8.48
C VAL A 13 2.87 -5.95 7.96
N ILE A 14 1.54 -6.07 7.89
CA ILE A 14 0.88 -7.26 7.34
C ILE A 14 1.30 -7.45 5.89
N GLN A 15 1.84 -8.62 5.60
CA GLN A 15 2.23 -9.03 4.25
C GLN A 15 1.15 -9.92 3.68
N PHE A 16 0.59 -9.53 2.54
CA PHE A 16 -0.49 -10.26 1.89
C PHE A 16 -0.10 -10.59 0.44
N PRO A 17 0.10 -11.88 0.08
CA PRO A 17 0.36 -12.27 -1.30
C PRO A 17 -0.92 -12.16 -2.14
N ASP A 18 -0.93 -11.25 -3.12
CA ASP A 18 -1.98 -11.18 -4.14
C ASP A 18 -1.64 -12.11 -5.32
N GLU A 19 -1.80 -13.43 -5.12
CA GLU A 19 -1.42 -14.45 -6.12
C GLU A 19 -2.24 -14.36 -7.41
N SER A 20 -3.51 -13.91 -7.34
CA SER A 20 -4.40 -13.78 -8.48
C SER A 20 -4.27 -12.42 -9.20
N GLY A 21 -3.63 -11.44 -8.56
CA GLY A 21 -3.58 -10.06 -9.04
C GLY A 21 -4.94 -9.36 -9.02
N GLU A 22 -5.91 -9.89 -8.27
CA GLU A 22 -7.27 -9.32 -8.19
C GLU A 22 -7.25 -8.04 -7.37
N LEU A 23 -6.54 -8.04 -6.24
CA LEU A 23 -6.43 -6.86 -5.37
C LEU A 23 -5.78 -5.70 -6.14
N TRP A 24 -4.70 -5.98 -6.86
CA TRP A 24 -4.02 -4.96 -7.66
C TRP A 24 -4.91 -4.41 -8.76
N ARG A 25 -5.70 -5.27 -9.42
CA ARG A 25 -6.60 -4.87 -10.51
C ARG A 25 -7.73 -3.99 -9.99
N ASP A 26 -8.34 -4.37 -8.87
CA ASP A 26 -9.47 -3.68 -8.27
C ASP A 26 -9.09 -2.27 -7.79
N PHE A 27 -7.88 -2.12 -7.22
CA PHE A 27 -7.34 -0.80 -6.86
C PHE A 27 -6.62 -0.09 -8.01
N GLY A 28 -6.53 -0.67 -9.20
CA GLY A 28 -5.91 -0.06 -10.37
C GLY A 28 -4.38 0.08 -10.31
N VAL A 29 -3.70 -0.72 -9.47
CA VAL A 29 -2.24 -0.75 -9.34
C VAL A 29 -1.62 -1.33 -10.63
N ARG A 30 -0.68 -0.58 -11.22
CA ARG A 30 -0.03 -0.93 -12.50
C ARG A 30 1.50 -0.92 -12.46
N VAL A 31 2.08 -0.29 -11.44
CA VAL A 31 3.52 -0.10 -11.28
C VAL A 31 3.90 -0.24 -9.82
N GLN A 32 5.18 -0.47 -9.55
CA GLN A 32 5.72 -0.47 -8.20
C GLN A 32 6.85 0.57 -8.07
N PRO A 33 7.01 1.23 -6.90
CA PRO A 33 6.07 1.20 -5.78
C PRO A 33 4.75 1.93 -6.11
N SER A 34 3.68 1.54 -5.42
CA SER A 34 2.37 2.23 -5.42
C SER A 34 1.79 2.16 -4.02
N TRP A 35 0.97 3.16 -3.66
CA TRP A 35 0.28 3.24 -2.37
C TRP A 35 -1.21 3.43 -2.61
N VAL A 36 -2.03 2.74 -1.83
CA VAL A 36 -3.48 2.91 -1.81
C VAL A 36 -3.87 3.35 -0.41
N ILE A 37 -4.45 4.53 -0.29
CA ILE A 37 -4.98 5.03 0.98
C ILE A 37 -6.48 4.72 1.00
N VAL A 38 -6.93 3.94 1.97
CA VAL A 38 -8.34 3.55 2.14
C VAL A 38 -8.91 4.33 3.32
N PRO A 39 -9.81 5.31 3.09
CA PRO A 39 -10.42 6.07 4.17
C PRO A 39 -11.36 5.22 5.04
N GLY A 40 -11.39 5.50 6.35
CA GLY A 40 -12.24 4.79 7.30
C GLY A 40 -13.72 5.20 7.25
N ASP A 41 -14.04 6.29 6.56
CA ASP A 41 -15.39 6.83 6.39
C ASP A 41 -16.16 6.20 5.22
N GLY A 42 -15.52 5.29 4.48
CA GLY A 42 -16.10 4.62 3.31
C GLY A 42 -16.05 5.46 2.03
N SER A 43 -15.31 6.57 2.02
CA SER A 43 -15.00 7.29 0.78
C SER A 43 -14.03 6.49 -0.11
N GLU A 44 -13.95 6.89 -1.38
CA GLU A 44 -13.19 6.15 -2.40
C GLU A 44 -11.69 6.09 -2.07
N PRO A 45 -11.05 4.92 -2.24
CA PRO A 45 -9.61 4.77 -2.09
C PRO A 45 -8.81 5.69 -3.02
N GLN A 46 -7.68 6.20 -2.52
CA GLN A 46 -6.77 7.04 -3.29
C GLN A 46 -5.52 6.27 -3.71
N LEU A 47 -5.32 6.14 -5.02
CA LEU A 47 -4.15 5.48 -5.61
C LEU A 47 -3.04 6.50 -5.91
N ILE A 48 -1.84 6.23 -5.42
CA ILE A 48 -0.63 7.04 -5.60
C ILE A 48 0.44 6.18 -6.25
N PHE A 49 0.94 6.60 -7.41
CA PHE A 49 2.04 5.93 -8.10
C PHE A 49 3.39 6.47 -7.63
N GLY A 50 4.36 5.57 -7.44
CA GLY A 50 5.72 5.91 -7.03
C GLY A 50 5.91 5.89 -5.51
N SER A 51 7.02 6.47 -5.06
CA SER A 51 7.36 6.57 -3.65
C SER A 51 6.45 7.55 -2.93
N LEU A 52 6.08 7.25 -1.69
CA LEU A 52 5.36 8.15 -0.80
C LEU A 52 6.31 8.63 0.30
N GLY A 53 6.53 9.93 0.36
CA GLY A 53 7.36 10.55 1.40
C GLY A 53 6.62 10.72 2.72
N GLU A 54 7.35 10.93 3.82
CA GLU A 54 6.78 11.10 5.16
C GLU A 54 5.78 12.26 5.24
N ASP A 55 6.12 13.44 4.72
CA ASP A 55 5.22 14.61 4.71
C ASP A 55 3.94 14.34 3.92
N GLN A 56 4.04 13.59 2.82
CA GLN A 56 2.88 13.22 2.01
C GLN A 56 2.02 12.21 2.74
N PHE A 57 2.63 11.20 3.36
CA PHE A 57 1.93 10.20 4.17
C PHE A 57 1.19 10.85 5.34
N ALA A 58 1.83 11.79 6.04
CA ALA A 58 1.22 12.51 7.16
C ALA A 58 -0.08 13.23 6.74
N ASN A 59 -0.13 13.82 5.54
CA ASN A 59 -1.34 14.48 5.03
C ASN A 59 -2.51 13.52 4.80
N TYR A 60 -2.23 12.24 4.51
CA TYR A 60 -3.27 11.23 4.29
C TYR A 60 -3.75 10.54 5.57
N VAL A 61 -2.93 10.51 6.61
CA VAL A 61 -3.28 9.86 7.89
C VAL A 61 -3.86 10.85 8.91
N ALA A 62 -3.60 12.14 8.75
CA ALA A 62 -4.14 13.20 9.63
C ALA A 62 -5.54 13.70 9.22
N SER A 63 -6.10 13.22 8.11
CA SER A 63 -7.44 13.55 7.60
C SER A 63 -8.48 12.56 8.06
#